data_AF-A0A6G4UC06-F1
#
_entry.id   AF-A0A6G4UC06-F1
#
_cell.length_a   1.000
_cell.length_b   1.000
_cell.length_c   1.000
_cell.angle_alpha   90.00
_cell.angle_beta   90.00
_cell.angle_gamma   90.00
#
_symmetry.space_group_name_H-M   'P 1'
#
loop_
_entity.id
_entity.type
_entity.pdbx_description
1 polymer ?
#
loop_
_entity_poly.entity_id
_entity_poly.type
_entity_poly.pdbx_seq_one_letter_code
_entity_poly.pdbx_strand_id
1 'polypeptide(L)'
;MHLLGEPLALDLLNTRPADGDLLTSPDALRTWLTALGMRLTVPWAAGRVGSAELAAVLDVREHAAAAIDAARRGEQPPAKALR
;
A
#
# COMPACT_ATOMS: atom_id res chain seq x y z
N MET A 1 12.39 4.28 -14.58
CA MET A 1 11.13 5.04 -14.77
C MET A 1 10.13 4.07 -15.41
N HIS A 2 9.20 3.52 -14.65
CA HIS A 2 8.19 2.60 -15.22
C HIS A 2 7.06 3.47 -15.78
N LEU A 3 7.01 3.63 -17.10
CA LEU A 3 6.14 4.58 -17.80
C LEU A 3 4.65 4.16 -17.85
N LEU A 4 4.26 3.02 -17.26
CA LEU A 4 2.94 2.40 -17.46
C LEU A 4 2.25 1.85 -16.20
N GLY A 5 2.82 2.03 -15.00
CA GLY A 5 2.22 1.52 -13.76
C GLY A 5 1.84 2.66 -12.82
N GLU A 6 0.68 2.55 -12.18
CA GLU A 6 0.34 3.41 -11.04
C GLU A 6 1.48 3.34 -9.98
N PRO A 7 1.85 4.44 -9.33
CA PRO A 7 2.75 4.41 -8.19
C PRO A 7 2.26 3.44 -7.11
N LEU A 8 3.14 2.60 -6.56
CA LEU A 8 2.78 1.55 -5.60
C LEU A 8 1.98 2.07 -4.39
N ALA A 9 2.25 3.30 -3.95
CA ALA A 9 1.49 3.95 -2.87
C ALA A 9 0.02 4.18 -3.26
N LEU A 10 -0.26 4.53 -4.51
CA LEU A 10 -1.61 4.72 -5.01
C LEU A 10 -2.32 3.36 -5.23
N ASP A 11 -1.65 2.34 -5.76
CA ASP A 11 -2.23 0.98 -5.79
C ASP A 11 -2.60 0.48 -4.39
N LEU A 12 -1.75 0.77 -3.40
CA LEU A 12 -2.01 0.42 -2.02
C LEU A 12 -3.26 1.14 -1.49
N LEU A 13 -3.44 2.43 -1.79
CA LEU A 13 -4.69 3.14 -1.45
C LEU A 13 -5.91 2.53 -2.15
N ASN A 14 -5.75 2.12 -3.41
CA ASN A 14 -6.83 1.49 -4.19
C ASN A 14 -7.24 0.10 -3.68
N THR A 15 -6.51 -0.46 -2.70
CA THR A 15 -7.00 -1.64 -1.95
C THR A 15 -8.14 -1.34 -0.99
N ARG A 16 -8.48 -0.06 -0.76
CA ARG A 16 -9.68 0.36 -0.02
C ARG A 16 -10.64 1.12 -0.95
N PRO A 17 -11.31 0.42 -1.89
CA PRO A 17 -12.32 1.02 -2.75
C PRO A 17 -13.56 1.47 -1.96
N ALA A 18 -14.49 2.17 -2.63
CA ALA A 18 -15.70 2.70 -1.99
C ALA A 18 -16.65 1.60 -1.44
N ASP A 19 -16.56 0.39 -1.97
CA ASP A 19 -17.38 -0.78 -1.64
C ASP A 19 -16.73 -1.71 -0.60
N GLY A 20 -15.51 -1.44 -0.13
CA GLY A 20 -14.91 -2.23 0.94
C GLY A 20 -13.39 -2.07 1.12
N ASP A 21 -12.83 -3.03 1.86
CA ASP A 21 -11.40 -3.13 2.09
C ASP A 21 -10.92 -4.51 1.62
N LEU A 22 -9.92 -4.52 0.74
CA LEU A 22 -9.35 -5.73 0.17
C LEU A 22 -8.20 -6.29 1.01
N LEU A 23 -7.68 -5.54 2.00
CA LEU A 23 -6.59 -5.97 2.88
C LEU A 23 -7.09 -6.31 4.29
N THR A 24 -8.03 -7.24 4.38
CA THR A 24 -8.66 -7.64 5.66
C THR A 24 -7.96 -8.81 6.35
N SER A 25 -7.04 -9.50 5.67
CA SER A 25 -6.31 -10.65 6.21
C SER A 25 -4.91 -10.79 5.63
N PRO A 26 -4.00 -11.53 6.29
CA PRO A 26 -2.68 -11.85 5.74
C PRO A 26 -2.76 -12.58 4.39
N ASP A 27 -3.79 -13.39 4.17
CA ASP A 27 -3.99 -14.09 2.89
C ASP A 27 -4.36 -13.11 1.78
N ALA A 28 -5.21 -12.12 2.08
CA ALA A 28 -5.56 -11.08 1.12
C ALA A 28 -4.36 -10.20 0.76
N LEU A 29 -3.51 -9.87 1.75
CA LEU A 29 -2.23 -9.21 1.49
C LEU A 29 -1.31 -10.05 0.61
N ARG A 30 -1.23 -11.37 0.85
CA ARG A 30 -0.43 -12.27 0.00
C ARG A 30 -0.94 -12.27 -1.44
N THR A 31 -2.24 -12.36 -1.65
CA THR A 31 -2.86 -12.27 -2.98
C THR A 31 -2.49 -10.97 -3.69
N TRP A 32 -2.59 -9.83 -2.99
CA TRP A 32 -2.21 -8.52 -3.56
C TRP A 32 -0.72 -8.44 -3.90
N LEU A 33 0.17 -8.89 -3.01
CA LEU A 33 1.62 -8.91 -3.27
C LEU A 33 1.99 -9.83 -4.44
N THR A 34 1.33 -10.98 -4.58
CA THR A 34 1.51 -11.87 -5.72
C THR A 34 1.08 -11.21 -7.04
N ALA A 35 -0.03 -10.44 -7.04
CA ALA A 35 -0.46 -9.68 -8.21
C ALA A 35 0.55 -8.58 -8.61
N LEU A 36 1.32 -8.06 -7.65
CA LEU A 36 2.41 -7.12 -7.89
C LEU A 36 3.74 -7.79 -8.30
N GLY A 37 3.79 -9.12 -8.44
CA GLY A 37 5.03 -9.87 -8.63
C GLY A 37 5.90 -9.44 -9.82
N MET A 38 5.32 -8.87 -10.88
CA MET A 38 6.07 -8.31 -12.01
C MET A 38 6.63 -6.90 -11.75
N ARG A 39 6.16 -6.23 -10.69
CA ARG A 39 6.52 -4.87 -10.29
C ARG A 39 7.48 -4.82 -9.10
N LEU A 40 7.49 -5.88 -8.27
CA LEU A 40 8.38 -5.98 -7.13
C LEU A 40 9.64 -6.77 -7.53
N THR A 41 10.79 -6.12 -7.45
CA THR A 41 12.11 -6.75 -7.73
C THR A 41 12.60 -7.64 -6.59
N VAL A 42 11.92 -7.62 -5.44
CA VAL A 42 12.29 -8.41 -4.27
C VAL A 42 11.63 -9.78 -4.40
N PRO A 43 12.38 -10.89 -4.25
CA PRO A 43 11.78 -12.21 -4.14
C PRO A 43 10.95 -12.23 -2.86
N TRP A 44 9.66 -11.94 -2.96
CA TRP A 44 8.74 -12.06 -1.84
C TRP A 44 8.74 -13.53 -1.46
N ALA A 45 9.39 -13.84 -0.33
CA ALA A 45 9.36 -15.17 0.22
C ALA A 45 7.89 -15.47 0.53
N ALA A 46 7.30 -16.36 -0.25
CA ALA A 46 5.92 -16.84 -0.13
C ALA A 46 5.56 -17.39 1.27
N GLY A 47 6.48 -17.38 2.24
CA GLY A 47 6.33 -17.96 3.57
C GLY A 47 6.23 -16.99 4.76
N ARG A 48 6.19 -15.66 4.61
CA ARG A 48 6.20 -14.74 5.78
C ARG A 48 5.20 -13.57 5.74
N VAL A 49 4.04 -13.74 5.12
CA VAL A 49 2.95 -12.75 5.28
C VAL A 49 2.08 -13.17 6.45
N GLY A 50 2.22 -12.48 7.57
CA GLY A 50 1.42 -12.65 8.78
C GLY A 50 0.75 -11.36 9.24
N SER A 51 0.22 -11.36 10.46
CA SER A 51 -0.51 -10.21 11.02
C SER A 51 0.38 -8.97 11.20
N ALA A 52 1.68 -9.16 11.47
CA ALA A 52 2.62 -8.05 11.63
C ALA A 52 2.87 -7.33 10.29
N GLU A 53 3.06 -8.07 9.20
CA GLU A 53 3.23 -7.52 7.87
C GLU A 53 1.95 -6.83 7.39
N LEU A 54 0.78 -7.42 7.69
CA LEU A 54 -0.50 -6.76 7.42
C LEU A 54 -0.59 -5.43 8.17
N ALA A 55 -0.33 -5.41 9.47
CA ALA A 55 -0.38 -4.18 10.27
C ALA A 55 0.58 -3.11 9.72
N ALA A 56 1.81 -3.49 9.33
CA ALA A 56 2.77 -2.57 8.75
C ALA A 56 2.31 -1.99 7.41
N VAL A 57 1.75 -2.82 6.52
CA VAL A 57 1.23 -2.35 5.22
C VAL A 57 0.02 -1.45 5.41
N LEU A 58 -0.86 -1.75 6.36
CA LEU A 58 -2.00 -0.89 6.71
C LEU A 58 -1.54 0.46 7.26
N ASP A 59 -0.51 0.48 8.11
CA ASP A 59 0.08 1.72 8.63
C ASP A 59 0.68 2.58 7.51
N VAL A 60 1.42 1.98 6.58
CA VAL A 60 1.91 2.66 5.37
C VAL A 60 0.75 3.21 4.52
N ARG A 61 -0.37 2.46 4.40
CA ARG A 61 -1.55 2.91 3.67
C ARG A 61 -2.16 4.16 4.31
N GLU A 62 -2.24 4.23 5.63
CA GLU A 62 -2.75 5.42 6.33
C GLU A 62 -1.81 6.63 6.20
N HIS A 63 -0.49 6.42 6.30
CA HIS A 63 0.49 7.48 6.08
C HIS A 63 0.45 8.00 4.64
N ALA A 64 0.39 7.12 3.65
CA ALA A 64 0.23 7.49 2.24
C ALA A 64 -1.07 8.28 2.00
N ALA A 65 -2.18 7.85 2.60
CA ALA A 65 -3.47 8.53 2.49
C ALA A 65 -3.37 9.97 3.00
N ALA A 66 -2.80 10.16 4.19
CA ALA A 66 -2.64 11.48 4.79
C ALA A 66 -1.71 12.40 3.97
N ALA A 67 -0.61 11.86 3.44
CA ALA A 67 0.32 12.63 2.61
C ALA A 67 -0.30 13.05 1.28
N ILE A 68 -1.01 12.13 0.61
CA ILE A 68 -1.67 12.41 -0.68
C ILE A 68 -2.84 13.36 -0.51
N ASP A 69 -3.61 13.23 0.58
CA ASP A 69 -4.72 14.12 0.90
C ASP A 69 -4.24 15.57 1.14
N ALA A 70 -3.15 15.76 1.87
CA ALA A 70 -2.50 17.07 2.03
C ALA A 70 -2.00 17.62 0.68
N ALA A 71 -1.32 16.79 -0.11
CA ALA A 71 -0.82 17.20 -1.43
C ALA A 71 -1.95 17.63 -2.38
N ARG A 72 -3.10 16.95 -2.35
CA ARG A 72 -4.30 17.32 -3.13
C ARG A 72 -4.86 18.69 -2.76
N ARG A 73 -4.64 19.15 -1.53
CA ARG A 73 -5.02 20.51 -1.07
C ARG A 73 -3.91 21.55 -1.25
N GLY A 74 -2.74 21.16 -1.76
CA GLY A 74 -1.57 22.04 -1.82
C GLY A 74 -0.92 22.29 -0.45
N GLU A 75 -1.20 21.43 0.53
CA GLU A 75 -0.67 21.51 1.89
C GLU A 75 0.56 20.62 2.06
N GLN A 76 1.38 20.93 3.08
CA GLN A 76 2.48 20.06 3.48
C GLN A 76 1.95 18.79 4.16
N PRO A 77 2.45 17.59 3.82
CA PRO A 77 2.11 16.36 4.54
C PRO A 77 2.37 16.48 6.05
N PRO A 78 1.49 15.92 6.91
CA PRO A 78 1.74 15.85 8.34
C PRO A 78 3.06 15.13 8.63
N ALA A 79 3.85 15.62 9.58
CA ALA A 79 5.16 15.03 9.90
C ALA A 79 5.09 13.53 10.25
N LYS A 80 3.98 13.06 10.83
CA LYS A 80 3.74 11.65 11.11
C LYS A 80 3.60 10.79 9.84
N ALA A 81 3.08 11.35 8.75
CA ALA A 81 2.88 10.67 7.47
C ALA A 81 4.19 10.46 6.68
N LEU A 82 5.30 10.98 7.21
CA LEU A 82 6.62 10.91 6.60
C LEU A 82 7.59 10.05 7.41
N ARG A 83 7.09 9.24 8.35
CA ARG A 83 7.89 8.42 9.27
C ARG A 83 7.68 6.94 9.01
#